data_AF-A0A5J5A8D4-F1
#
_entry.id   AF-A0A5J5A8D4-F1
#
_cell.length_a   1.000
_cell.length_b   1.000
_cell.length_c   1.000
_cell.angle_alpha   90.00
_cell.angle_beta   90.00
_cell.angle_gamma   90.00
#
_symmetry.space_group_name_H-M   'P 1'
#
loop_
_entity.id
_entity.type
_entity.pdbx_description
1 polymer ?
#
loop_
_entity_poly.entity_id
_entity_poly.type
_entity_poly.pdbx_seq_one_letter_code
_entity_poly.pdbx_strand_id
1 'polypeptide(L)'
;MAMMIEEAKSKPINLSDDIVSRIIPFIHKSIQTHGKDFFIWLGPKQMVYIRDPENIRDILYKNYHFQKVKGNPLSSEIMSKWEKLVPREGSYELDVWPYLQTLSNDVISRTAFGSSYEEGRKIFELQREQAEYVILASQSIYIPGFGFLPTKRNRKMKEIDKQVQASLRTIINNRLKAMEAGEASNGDLLGILLESNFKEIQHGNKNIGLSIKDVIEECKLFYFAGQETIATLLVWK
;
A
#
# COMPACT_ATOMS: atom_id res chain seq x y z
N MET A 1 -3.07 -12.24 -20.86
CA MET A 1 -2.36 -11.23 -20.05
C MET A 1 -1.00 -11.74 -19.59
N ALA A 2 -0.93 -12.80 -18.77
CA ALA A 2 0.34 -13.41 -18.32
C ALA A 2 1.35 -13.71 -19.45
N MET A 3 0.91 -14.38 -20.54
CA MET A 3 1.77 -14.69 -21.69
C MET A 3 2.37 -13.45 -22.37
N MET A 4 1.63 -12.34 -22.44
CA MET A 4 2.16 -11.07 -22.98
C MET A 4 3.17 -10.42 -22.04
N ILE A 5 3.05 -10.64 -20.72
CA ILE A 5 4.01 -10.14 -19.74
C ILE A 5 5.30 -10.97 -19.80
N GLU A 6 5.21 -12.28 -19.97
CA GLU A 6 6.37 -13.15 -20.15
C GLU A 6 7.14 -12.82 -21.44
N GLU A 7 6.42 -12.64 -22.55
CA GLU A 7 7.00 -12.22 -23.82
C GLU A 7 7.59 -10.80 -23.75
N ALA A 8 6.88 -9.86 -23.10
CA ALA A 8 7.43 -8.54 -22.85
C ALA A 8 8.67 -8.64 -21.98
N LYS A 9 8.74 -9.62 -21.05
CA LYS A 9 9.83 -9.85 -20.10
C LYS A 9 11.12 -10.42 -20.72
N SER A 10 10.99 -11.20 -21.78
CA SER A 10 12.13 -11.83 -22.47
C SER A 10 12.91 -10.88 -23.38
N LYS A 11 12.30 -9.75 -23.78
CA LYS A 11 12.94 -8.75 -24.64
C LYS A 11 13.87 -7.84 -23.83
N PRO A 12 15.08 -7.51 -24.33
CA PRO A 12 15.94 -6.52 -23.69
C PRO A 12 15.32 -5.12 -23.79
N ILE A 13 15.64 -4.24 -22.83
CA ILE A 13 15.16 -2.85 -22.78
C ILE A 13 16.33 -1.94 -22.40
N ASN A 14 16.44 -0.78 -23.05
CA ASN A 14 17.43 0.24 -22.68
C ASN A 14 16.87 1.16 -21.59
N LEU A 15 17.75 1.84 -20.85
CA LEU A 15 17.36 2.80 -19.82
C LEU A 15 16.50 3.97 -20.34
N SER A 16 16.61 4.29 -21.63
CA SER A 16 15.86 5.36 -22.29
C SER A 16 14.49 4.94 -22.84
N ASP A 17 14.18 3.65 -22.84
CA ASP A 17 12.99 3.13 -23.50
C ASP A 17 11.74 3.26 -22.61
N ASP A 18 10.57 3.46 -23.23
CA ASP A 18 9.31 3.53 -22.51
C ASP A 18 8.95 2.17 -21.87
N ILE A 19 8.93 2.17 -20.54
CA ILE A 19 8.66 0.99 -19.71
C ILE A 19 7.19 0.57 -19.73
N VAL A 20 6.26 1.41 -20.20
CA VAL A 20 4.82 1.12 -20.21
C VAL A 20 4.51 -0.17 -20.97
N SER A 21 5.17 -0.37 -22.11
CA SER A 21 5.03 -1.57 -22.94
C SER A 21 5.50 -2.85 -22.22
N ARG A 22 6.39 -2.71 -21.25
CA ARG A 22 6.97 -3.80 -20.45
C ARG A 22 6.13 -4.13 -19.21
N ILE A 23 5.57 -3.13 -18.55
CA ILE A 23 4.80 -3.31 -17.30
C ILE A 23 3.36 -3.70 -17.60
N ILE A 24 2.72 -3.06 -18.57
CA ILE A 24 1.30 -3.29 -18.92
C ILE A 24 1.12 -3.55 -20.42
N PRO A 25 1.79 -4.57 -21.00
CA PRO A 25 1.80 -4.83 -22.45
C PRO A 25 0.40 -5.00 -23.04
N PHE A 26 -0.50 -5.66 -22.30
CA PHE A 26 -1.88 -5.86 -22.74
C PHE A 26 -2.62 -4.53 -22.90
N ILE A 27 -2.57 -3.66 -21.88
CA ILE A 27 -3.22 -2.36 -21.90
C ILE A 27 -2.60 -1.45 -22.96
N HIS A 28 -1.26 -1.47 -23.08
CA HIS A 28 -0.54 -0.71 -24.10
C HIS A 28 -1.01 -1.09 -25.52
N LYS A 29 -1.12 -2.39 -25.82
CA LYS A 29 -1.65 -2.87 -27.10
C LYS A 29 -3.13 -2.53 -27.30
N SER A 30 -3.95 -2.64 -26.26
CA SER A 30 -5.37 -2.28 -26.33
C SER A 30 -5.59 -0.80 -26.64
N ILE A 31 -4.78 0.09 -26.06
CA ILE A 31 -4.80 1.53 -26.39
C ILE A 31 -4.48 1.75 -27.87
N GLN A 32 -3.45 1.10 -28.39
CA GLN A 32 -3.06 1.23 -29.80
C GLN A 32 -4.13 0.70 -30.76
N THR A 33 -4.91 -0.30 -30.34
CA THR A 33 -5.88 -0.99 -31.20
C THR A 33 -7.27 -0.35 -31.14
N HIS A 34 -7.70 0.10 -29.96
CA HIS A 34 -9.09 0.49 -29.69
C HIS A 34 -9.28 1.98 -29.36
N GLY A 35 -8.18 2.75 -29.22
CA GLY A 35 -8.24 4.18 -28.96
C GLY A 35 -8.18 4.55 -27.48
N LYS A 36 -8.62 5.78 -27.15
CA LYS A 36 -8.37 6.44 -25.86
C LYS A 36 -9.21 5.89 -24.70
N ASP A 37 -10.48 5.57 -24.98
CA ASP A 37 -11.42 5.03 -24.00
C ASP A 37 -11.97 3.70 -24.51
N PHE A 38 -11.85 2.66 -23.69
CA PHE A 38 -12.28 1.32 -24.09
C PHE A 38 -12.68 0.50 -22.88
N PHE A 39 -13.55 -0.48 -23.13
CA PHE A 39 -13.94 -1.47 -22.13
C PHE A 39 -12.97 -2.64 -22.17
N ILE A 40 -12.52 -3.07 -21.00
CA ILE A 40 -11.78 -4.32 -20.83
C ILE A 40 -12.57 -5.28 -19.97
N TRP A 41 -12.50 -6.55 -20.34
CA TRP A 41 -12.99 -7.63 -19.51
C TRP A 41 -11.83 -8.27 -18.76
N LEU A 42 -11.84 -8.17 -17.43
CA LEU A 42 -10.98 -8.97 -16.58
C LEU A 42 -11.83 -10.12 -16.02
N GLY A 43 -11.81 -11.24 -16.75
CA GLY A 43 -12.75 -12.34 -16.51
C GLY A 43 -14.19 -11.87 -16.73
N PRO A 44 -15.12 -12.12 -15.79
CA PRO A 44 -16.51 -11.66 -15.90
C PRO A 44 -16.71 -10.21 -15.43
N LYS A 45 -15.65 -9.50 -15.02
CA LYS A 45 -15.75 -8.10 -14.58
C LYS A 45 -15.38 -7.16 -15.71
N GLN A 46 -16.34 -6.32 -16.09
CA GLN A 46 -16.11 -5.22 -17.02
C GLN A 46 -15.44 -4.05 -16.29
N MET A 47 -14.42 -3.47 -16.89
CA MET A 47 -13.77 -2.25 -16.44
C MET A 47 -13.70 -1.26 -17.61
N VAL A 48 -13.75 0.03 -17.29
CA VAL A 48 -13.60 1.10 -18.28
C VAL A 48 -12.22 1.72 -18.09
N TYR A 49 -11.43 1.74 -19.17
CA TYR A 49 -10.19 2.49 -19.20
C TYR A 49 -10.49 3.90 -19.70
N ILE A 50 -10.21 4.91 -18.87
CA ILE A 50 -10.52 6.31 -19.15
C ILE A 50 -9.22 7.09 -19.14
N ARG A 51 -8.91 7.77 -20.25
CA ARG A 51 -7.69 8.58 -20.38
C ARG A 51 -7.96 10.06 -20.57
N ASP A 52 -9.19 10.44 -20.90
CA ASP A 52 -9.55 11.83 -21.07
C ASP A 52 -9.46 12.62 -19.74
N PRO A 53 -8.65 13.69 -19.67
CA PRO A 53 -8.45 14.46 -18.43
C PRO A 53 -9.73 15.09 -17.87
N GLU A 54 -10.69 15.47 -18.72
CA GLU A 54 -11.96 16.04 -18.25
C GLU A 54 -12.81 14.96 -17.57
N ASN A 55 -12.91 13.78 -18.18
CA ASN A 55 -13.59 12.63 -17.58
C ASN A 55 -12.92 12.16 -16.29
N ILE A 56 -11.57 12.10 -16.25
CA ILE A 56 -10.82 11.79 -15.02
C ILE A 56 -11.14 12.81 -13.93
N ARG A 57 -11.10 14.11 -14.26
CA ARG A 57 -11.42 15.19 -13.32
C ARG A 57 -12.84 15.05 -12.78
N ASP A 58 -13.81 14.77 -13.64
CA ASP A 58 -15.23 14.62 -13.27
C ASP A 58 -15.45 13.43 -12.33
N ILE A 59 -14.82 12.28 -12.63
CA ILE A 59 -14.85 11.08 -11.80
C ILE A 59 -14.21 11.34 -10.44
N LEU A 60 -13.04 11.98 -10.42
CA LEU A 60 -12.33 12.33 -9.20
C LEU A 60 -13.06 13.39 -8.36
N TYR A 61 -13.87 14.26 -8.98
CA TYR A 61 -14.69 15.25 -8.30
C TYR A 61 -15.95 14.60 -7.68
N LYS A 62 -16.59 13.70 -8.43
CA LYS A 62 -17.76 12.91 -7.99
C LYS A 62 -17.36 11.75 -7.07
N ASN A 63 -16.53 12.01 -6.06
CA ASN A 63 -15.92 10.99 -5.19
C ASN A 63 -16.92 10.21 -4.32
N TYR A 64 -18.14 10.70 -4.13
CA TYR A 64 -19.25 9.97 -3.52
C TYR A 64 -19.77 8.83 -4.44
N HIS A 65 -19.72 9.04 -5.75
CA HIS A 65 -20.08 8.03 -6.76
C HIS A 65 -18.89 7.16 -7.17
N PHE A 66 -17.67 7.72 -7.11
CA PHE A 66 -16.41 7.05 -7.46
C PHE A 66 -15.39 7.21 -6.34
N GLN A 67 -15.41 6.29 -5.37
CA GLN A 67 -14.52 6.36 -4.22
C GLN A 67 -13.04 6.25 -4.64
N LYS A 68 -12.21 7.20 -4.18
CA LYS A 68 -10.76 7.19 -4.40
C LYS A 68 -10.07 6.31 -3.37
N VAL A 69 -8.94 5.71 -3.77
CA VAL A 69 -7.87 5.29 -2.86
C VAL A 69 -6.95 6.50 -2.67
N LYS A 70 -6.71 6.95 -1.43
CA LYS A 70 -6.05 8.23 -1.11
C LYS A 70 -4.60 8.06 -0.59
N GLY A 71 -3.70 8.99 -0.92
CA GLY A 71 -2.35 9.12 -0.35
C GLY A 71 -1.68 10.49 -0.66
N ASN A 72 -0.78 10.97 0.23
CA ASN A 72 -0.01 12.25 0.14
C ASN A 72 1.22 12.24 1.13
N PRO A 73 2.17 13.22 1.19
CA PRO A 73 3.62 12.93 1.16
C PRO A 73 4.49 13.65 2.24
N LEU A 74 5.81 13.40 2.20
CA LEU A 74 6.97 14.34 2.41
C LEU A 74 8.09 13.87 3.37
N SER A 75 9.29 14.43 3.09
CA SER A 75 10.63 13.96 3.46
C SER A 75 11.58 15.10 3.85
N SER A 76 12.48 14.85 4.82
CA SER A 76 13.66 15.71 5.10
C SER A 76 14.82 15.03 5.86
N GLU A 77 14.63 13.85 6.47
CA GLU A 77 15.61 13.27 7.42
C GLU A 77 16.77 12.46 6.77
N ILE A 78 16.69 12.19 5.46
CA ILE A 78 17.52 11.21 4.73
C ILE A 78 18.98 11.63 4.54
N MET A 79 19.20 12.92 4.31
CA MET A 79 20.51 13.43 3.87
C MET A 79 21.63 13.15 4.89
N SER A 80 21.31 13.15 6.18
CA SER A 80 22.29 12.97 7.25
C SER A 80 22.84 11.54 7.41
N LYS A 81 22.10 10.52 6.95
CA LYS A 81 22.52 9.11 7.04
C LYS A 81 23.34 8.68 5.83
N TRP A 82 23.02 9.19 4.65
CA TRP A 82 23.75 8.89 3.42
C TRP A 82 25.17 9.45 3.43
N GLU A 83 25.37 10.64 4.01
CA GLU A 83 26.70 11.24 4.21
C GLU A 83 27.67 10.39 5.05
N LYS A 84 27.15 9.43 5.84
CA LYS A 84 27.97 8.54 6.67
C LYS A 84 28.39 7.25 5.97
N LEU A 85 27.70 6.86 4.90
CA LEU A 85 27.92 5.59 4.17
C LEU A 85 28.80 5.77 2.93
N VAL A 86 28.97 7.01 2.46
CA VAL A 86 29.80 7.33 1.29
C VAL A 86 31.24 7.64 1.75
N PRO A 87 32.26 6.96 1.20
CA PRO A 87 33.66 7.31 1.44
C PRO A 87 33.94 8.78 1.07
N ARG A 88 34.80 9.46 1.82
CA ARG A 88 35.11 10.89 1.60
C ARG A 88 35.79 11.18 0.25
N GLU A 89 36.33 10.16 -0.41
CA GLU A 89 37.04 10.26 -1.69
C GLU A 89 36.55 9.18 -2.66
N GLY A 90 36.29 9.57 -3.91
CA GLY A 90 35.85 8.70 -4.99
C GLY A 90 34.34 8.69 -5.25
N SER A 91 33.92 7.82 -6.17
CA SER A 91 32.51 7.53 -6.47
C SER A 91 32.14 6.16 -5.95
N TYR A 92 30.97 6.04 -5.30
CA TYR A 92 30.47 4.78 -4.74
C TYR A 92 29.04 4.53 -5.24
N GLU A 93 28.80 3.36 -5.83
CA GLU A 93 27.46 2.93 -6.25
C GLU A 93 26.75 2.29 -5.05
N LEU A 94 25.59 2.84 -4.68
CA LEU A 94 24.80 2.40 -3.54
C LEU A 94 23.37 2.10 -3.99
N ASP A 95 22.91 0.87 -3.76
CA ASP A 95 21.49 0.57 -3.83
C ASP A 95 20.78 1.25 -2.64
N VAL A 96 20.12 2.37 -2.92
CA VAL A 96 19.39 3.15 -1.92
C VAL A 96 18.02 2.55 -1.60
N TRP A 97 17.50 1.61 -2.41
CA TRP A 97 16.13 1.12 -2.29
C TRP A 97 15.80 0.50 -0.92
N PRO A 98 16.62 -0.42 -0.35
CA PRO A 98 16.35 -0.97 0.96
C PRO A 98 16.34 0.09 2.07
N TYR A 99 17.20 1.11 1.97
CA TYR A 99 17.28 2.20 2.94
C TYR A 99 16.04 3.10 2.89
N LEU A 100 15.53 3.38 1.69
CA LEU A 100 14.31 4.17 1.49
C LEU A 100 13.07 3.43 2.00
N GLN A 101 13.01 2.10 1.80
CA GLN A 101 11.96 1.26 2.36
C GLN A 101 12.00 1.25 3.89
N THR A 102 13.16 0.98 4.49
CA THR A 102 13.32 0.99 5.96
C THR A 102 12.97 2.34 6.56
N LEU A 103 13.38 3.44 5.93
CA LEU A 103 13.03 4.78 6.37
C LEU A 103 11.53 5.01 6.33
N SER A 104 10.89 4.73 5.19
CA SER A 104 9.44 4.93 5.03
C SER A 104 8.69 4.18 6.13
N ASN A 105 9.12 2.95 6.39
CA ASN A 105 8.57 2.11 7.45
C ASN A 105 8.76 2.72 8.85
N ASP A 106 9.96 3.19 9.19
CA ASP A 106 10.23 3.83 10.49
C ASP A 106 9.43 5.13 10.67
N VAL A 107 9.34 5.95 9.63
CA VAL A 107 8.52 7.18 9.64
C VAL A 107 7.05 6.85 9.87
N ILE A 108 6.49 5.87 9.18
CA ILE A 108 5.07 5.48 9.35
C ILE A 108 4.83 4.92 10.73
N SER A 109 5.67 4.00 11.22
CA SER A 109 5.53 3.42 12.55
C SER A 109 5.52 4.51 13.64
N ARG A 110 6.46 5.46 13.57
CA ARG A 110 6.53 6.55 14.55
C ARG A 110 5.38 7.54 14.43
N THR A 111 5.06 7.98 13.22
CA THR A 111 4.07 9.05 13.00
C THR A 111 2.64 8.57 13.13
N ALA A 112 2.32 7.38 12.64
CA ALA A 112 0.95 6.85 12.66
C ALA A 112 0.65 6.05 13.93
N PHE A 113 1.65 5.41 14.54
CA PHE A 113 1.41 4.45 15.63
C PHE A 113 2.20 4.75 16.91
N GLY A 114 3.10 5.74 16.89
CA GLY A 114 4.01 6.02 18.01
C GLY A 114 4.90 4.84 18.36
N SER A 115 4.99 3.84 17.48
CA SER A 115 5.73 2.60 17.67
C SER A 115 7.12 2.71 17.08
N SER A 116 8.03 1.84 17.54
CA SER A 116 9.33 1.71 16.89
C SER A 116 9.20 0.94 15.58
N TYR A 117 10.15 1.16 14.65
CA TYR A 117 10.28 0.30 13.47
C TYR A 117 10.30 -1.19 13.86
N GLU A 118 10.90 -1.57 14.99
CA GLU A 118 10.97 -2.98 15.42
C GLU A 118 9.59 -3.58 15.70
N GLU A 119 8.66 -2.79 16.26
CA GLU A 119 7.29 -3.22 16.51
C GLU A 119 6.47 -3.35 15.22
N GLY A 120 6.73 -2.50 14.23
CA GLY A 120 6.09 -2.53 12.91
C GLY A 120 6.74 -3.49 11.90
N ARG A 121 8.01 -3.88 12.11
CA ARG A 121 8.85 -4.59 11.12
C ARG A 121 8.18 -5.83 10.56
N LYS A 122 7.62 -6.65 11.43
CA LYS A 122 6.92 -7.88 11.04
C LYS A 122 5.72 -7.59 10.13
N ILE A 123 4.99 -6.50 10.37
CA ILE A 123 3.84 -6.09 9.55
C ILE A 123 4.33 -5.72 8.15
N PHE A 124 5.38 -4.90 8.04
CA PHE A 124 5.94 -4.48 6.75
C PHE A 124 6.49 -5.65 5.92
N GLU A 125 7.19 -6.59 6.56
CA GLU A 125 7.71 -7.79 5.87
C GLU A 125 6.57 -8.66 5.33
N LEU A 126 5.53 -8.88 6.13
CA LEU A 126 4.34 -9.63 5.74
C LEU A 126 3.53 -8.92 4.64
N GLN A 127 3.41 -7.59 4.70
CA GLN A 127 2.74 -6.81 3.67
C GLN A 127 3.51 -6.79 2.35
N ARG A 128 4.84 -6.77 2.39
CA ARG A 128 5.67 -6.92 1.18
C ARG A 128 5.45 -8.29 0.54
N GLU A 129 5.45 -9.36 1.33
CA GLU A 129 5.12 -10.70 0.83
C GLU A 129 3.69 -10.76 0.27
N GLN A 130 2.74 -10.07 0.90
CA GLN A 130 1.37 -9.95 0.38
C GLN A 130 1.32 -9.23 -0.98
N ALA A 131 2.08 -8.16 -1.15
CA ALA A 131 2.12 -7.35 -2.36
C ALA A 131 2.56 -8.20 -3.58
N GLU A 132 3.54 -9.10 -3.40
CA GLU A 132 3.98 -10.02 -4.45
C GLU A 132 2.82 -10.90 -4.95
N TYR A 133 2.01 -11.43 -4.03
CA TYR A 133 0.84 -12.23 -4.41
C TYR A 133 -0.26 -11.41 -5.08
N VAL A 134 -0.43 -10.14 -4.70
CA VAL A 134 -1.37 -9.21 -5.35
C VAL A 134 -0.92 -8.93 -6.78
N ILE A 135 0.36 -8.68 -7.00
CA ILE A 135 0.94 -8.47 -8.34
C ILE A 135 0.76 -9.72 -9.20
N LEU A 136 1.05 -10.90 -8.67
CA LEU A 136 0.83 -12.15 -9.40
C LEU A 136 -0.66 -12.37 -9.72
N ALA A 137 -1.56 -11.99 -8.79
CA ALA A 137 -2.99 -12.06 -9.02
C ALA A 137 -3.46 -11.07 -10.10
N SER A 138 -2.92 -9.84 -10.12
CA SER A 138 -3.28 -8.82 -11.12
C SER A 138 -2.83 -9.18 -12.54
N GLN A 139 -1.79 -10.03 -12.65
CA GLN A 139 -1.29 -10.55 -13.93
C GLN A 139 -2.10 -11.77 -14.43
N SER A 140 -2.94 -12.34 -13.57
CA SER A 140 -3.80 -13.50 -13.88
C SER A 140 -5.22 -13.09 -14.25
N ILE A 141 -5.94 -13.95 -14.97
CA ILE A 141 -7.35 -13.72 -15.28
C ILE A 141 -8.16 -13.85 -13.98
N TYR A 142 -9.02 -12.85 -13.71
CA TYR A 142 -9.92 -12.90 -12.57
C TYR A 142 -11.00 -13.97 -12.79
N ILE A 143 -11.02 -14.99 -11.93
CA ILE A 143 -12.06 -16.02 -11.93
C ILE A 143 -12.78 -15.95 -10.59
N PRO A 144 -14.10 -15.66 -10.56
CA PRO A 144 -14.87 -15.65 -9.32
C PRO A 144 -14.72 -16.98 -8.56
N GLY A 145 -14.62 -16.90 -7.25
CA GLY A 145 -14.50 -18.08 -6.39
C GLY A 145 -13.10 -18.69 -6.29
N PHE A 146 -12.15 -18.34 -7.18
CA PHE A 146 -10.78 -18.87 -7.10
C PHE A 146 -10.05 -18.47 -5.81
N GLY A 147 -10.46 -17.39 -5.15
CA GLY A 147 -9.93 -16.99 -3.84
C GLY A 147 -10.28 -17.98 -2.71
N PHE A 148 -11.31 -18.80 -2.86
CA PHE A 148 -11.71 -19.81 -1.86
C PHE A 148 -11.01 -21.15 -2.05
N LEU A 149 -10.42 -21.40 -3.23
CA LEU A 149 -9.71 -22.64 -3.51
C LEU A 149 -8.50 -22.81 -2.58
N PRO A 150 -8.22 -24.02 -2.07
CA PRO A 150 -7.14 -24.28 -1.13
C PRO A 150 -5.76 -24.39 -1.81
N THR A 151 -5.41 -23.41 -2.66
CA THR A 151 -4.11 -23.35 -3.32
C THR A 151 -3.00 -22.94 -2.35
N LYS A 152 -1.73 -23.27 -2.66
CA LYS A 152 -0.57 -22.83 -1.84
C LYS A 152 -0.57 -21.31 -1.65
N ARG A 153 -0.81 -20.55 -2.74
CA ARG A 153 -0.93 -19.09 -2.72
C ARG A 153 -2.03 -18.61 -1.79
N ASN A 154 -3.25 -19.14 -1.92
CA ASN A 154 -4.39 -18.68 -1.13
C ASN A 154 -4.24 -19.04 0.36
N ARG A 155 -3.65 -20.20 0.67
CA ARG A 155 -3.31 -20.57 2.05
C ARG A 155 -2.29 -19.60 2.64
N LYS A 156 -1.24 -19.28 1.89
CA LYS A 156 -0.20 -18.34 2.33
C LYS A 156 -0.73 -16.92 2.51
N MET A 157 -1.55 -16.42 1.57
CA MET A 157 -2.24 -15.11 1.73
C MET A 157 -3.13 -15.07 2.98
N LYS A 158 -3.89 -16.14 3.27
CA LYS A 158 -4.72 -16.24 4.49
C LYS A 158 -3.87 -16.26 5.76
N GLU A 159 -2.71 -16.92 5.72
CA GLU A 159 -1.79 -16.97 6.86
C GLU A 159 -1.16 -15.60 7.12
N ILE A 160 -0.68 -14.93 6.07
CA ILE A 160 -0.15 -13.56 6.14
C ILE A 160 -1.19 -12.62 6.73
N ASP A 161 -2.43 -12.65 6.21
CA ASP A 161 -3.52 -11.81 6.71
C ASP A 161 -3.78 -12.03 8.20
N LYS A 162 -3.86 -13.30 8.64
CA LYS A 162 -4.01 -13.64 10.07
C LYS A 162 -2.88 -13.08 10.93
N GLN A 163 -1.63 -13.18 10.48
CA GLN A 163 -0.48 -12.70 11.23
C GLN A 163 -0.42 -11.17 11.31
N VAL A 164 -0.77 -10.48 10.22
CA VAL A 164 -0.88 -9.01 10.19
C VAL A 164 -1.99 -8.56 11.14
N GLN A 165 -3.18 -9.16 11.05
CA GLN A 165 -4.32 -8.87 11.92
C GLN A 165 -3.98 -9.10 13.39
N ALA A 166 -3.31 -10.21 13.73
CA ALA A 166 -2.90 -10.50 15.10
C ALA A 166 -1.90 -9.47 15.63
N SER A 167 -0.92 -9.06 14.81
CA SER A 167 0.09 -8.08 15.19
C SER A 167 -0.53 -6.70 15.42
N LEU A 168 -1.39 -6.23 14.51
CA LEU A 168 -2.13 -4.98 14.65
C LEU A 168 -3.06 -4.98 15.86
N ARG A 169 -3.75 -6.09 16.09
CA ARG A 169 -4.62 -6.25 17.27
C ARG A 169 -3.84 -6.14 18.57
N THR A 170 -2.63 -6.69 18.65
CA THR A 170 -1.76 -6.53 19.81
C THR A 170 -1.39 -5.07 20.04
N ILE A 171 -0.98 -4.34 18.99
CA ILE A 171 -0.64 -2.91 19.07
C ILE A 171 -1.84 -2.10 19.59
N ILE A 172 -3.03 -2.32 19.01
CA ILE A 172 -4.26 -1.61 19.38
C ILE A 172 -4.65 -1.94 20.83
N ASN A 173 -4.63 -3.21 21.22
CA ASN A 173 -4.99 -3.62 22.59
C ASN A 173 -4.02 -3.05 23.64
N ASN A 174 -2.72 -3.00 23.33
CA ASN A 174 -1.74 -2.40 24.23
C ASN A 174 -2.02 -0.91 24.42
N ARG A 175 -2.36 -0.20 23.34
CA ARG A 175 -2.75 1.21 23.40
C ARG A 175 -4.03 1.43 24.21
N LEU A 176 -5.05 0.61 23.99
CA LEU A 176 -6.30 0.71 24.76
C LEU A 176 -6.06 0.53 26.27
N LYS A 177 -5.22 -0.43 26.67
CA LYS A 177 -4.84 -0.63 28.08
C LYS A 177 -4.10 0.58 28.67
N ALA A 178 -3.18 1.17 27.92
CA ALA A 178 -2.47 2.37 28.34
C ALA A 178 -3.46 3.55 28.56
N MET A 179 -4.42 3.72 27.66
CA MET A 179 -5.48 4.74 27.80
C MET A 179 -6.36 4.49 29.02
N GLU A 180 -6.74 3.24 29.30
CA GLU A 180 -7.52 2.85 30.50
C GLU A 180 -6.74 3.10 31.80
N ALA A 181 -5.41 2.96 31.77
CA ALA A 181 -4.53 3.26 32.90
C ALA A 181 -4.32 4.76 33.14
N GLY A 182 -4.90 5.63 32.31
CA GLY A 182 -4.77 7.08 32.42
C GLY A 182 -3.46 7.62 31.84
N GLU A 183 -2.72 6.83 31.07
CA GLU A 183 -1.56 7.32 30.33
C GLU A 183 -2.03 8.30 29.25
N ALA A 184 -1.29 9.40 29.08
CA ALA A 184 -1.60 10.38 28.05
C ALA A 184 -1.56 9.72 26.67
N SER A 185 -2.60 9.95 25.86
CA SER A 185 -2.61 9.51 24.46
C SER A 185 -1.40 10.11 23.75
N ASN A 186 -0.52 9.27 23.22
CA ASN A 186 0.50 9.73 22.30
C ASN A 186 -0.26 10.37 21.12
N GLY A 187 0.04 11.62 20.78
CA GLY A 187 -0.63 12.39 19.72
C GLY A 187 -0.41 11.85 18.29
N ASP A 188 -0.17 10.56 18.14
CA ASP A 188 -0.11 9.83 16.88
C ASP A 188 -1.51 9.48 16.36
N LEU A 189 -1.56 9.10 15.08
CA LEU A 189 -2.80 8.83 14.36
C LEU A 189 -3.66 7.76 15.05
N LEU A 190 -3.06 6.67 15.55
CA LEU A 190 -3.78 5.62 16.26
C LEU A 190 -4.36 6.14 17.59
N GLY A 191 -3.59 6.91 18.37
CA GLY A 191 -4.07 7.53 19.59
C GLY A 191 -5.26 8.47 19.35
N ILE A 192 -5.16 9.34 18.34
CA ILE A 192 -6.22 10.28 17.94
C ILE A 192 -7.47 9.51 17.49
N LEU A 193 -7.31 8.47 16.67
CA LEU A 193 -8.41 7.66 16.15
C LEU A 193 -9.17 6.96 17.28
N LEU A 194 -8.46 6.34 18.22
CA LEU A 194 -9.06 5.64 19.35
C LEU A 194 -9.74 6.59 20.32
N GLU A 195 -9.14 7.75 20.61
CA GLU A 195 -9.72 8.76 21.48
C GLU A 195 -11.02 9.36 20.88
N SER A 196 -11.00 9.70 19.59
CA SER A 196 -12.17 10.18 18.88
C SER A 196 -13.29 9.13 18.88
N ASN A 197 -12.94 7.87 18.62
CA ASN A 197 -13.91 6.77 18.62
C ASN A 197 -14.54 6.56 20.00
N PHE A 198 -13.75 6.66 21.07
CA PHE A 198 -14.25 6.54 22.45
C PHE A 198 -15.22 7.67 22.81
N LYS A 199 -14.88 8.92 22.43
CA LYS A 199 -15.76 10.08 22.62
C LYS A 199 -17.09 9.92 21.89
N GLU A 200 -17.11 9.39 20.66
CA GLU A 200 -18.37 9.16 19.93
C GLU A 200 -19.24 8.07 20.57
N ILE A 201 -18.65 6.98 21.05
CA ILE A 201 -19.38 5.89 21.72
C ILE A 201 -20.00 6.38 23.04
N GLN A 202 -19.30 7.24 23.79
CA GLN A 202 -19.81 7.80 25.06
C GLN A 202 -20.96 8.80 24.86
N HIS A 203 -20.97 9.58 23.77
CA HIS A 203 -22.03 10.56 23.49
C HIS A 203 -23.34 9.95 22.94
N GLY A 204 -23.51 8.63 23.01
CA GLY A 204 -24.82 7.97 22.84
C GLY A 204 -25.07 7.36 21.46
N ASN A 205 -24.12 7.39 20.53
CA ASN A 205 -24.27 6.82 19.20
C ASN A 205 -23.47 5.51 19.03
N LYS A 206 -23.82 4.49 19.83
CA LYS A 206 -23.14 3.17 19.84
C LYS A 206 -23.11 2.47 18.47
N ASN A 207 -23.98 2.86 17.53
CA ASN A 207 -24.03 2.32 16.17
C ASN A 207 -23.13 3.03 15.16
N ILE A 208 -22.45 4.14 15.53
CA ILE A 208 -21.59 4.92 14.62
C ILE A 208 -20.09 4.67 14.87
N GLY A 209 -19.71 4.34 16.10
CA GLY A 209 -18.31 4.11 16.45
C GLY A 209 -17.67 2.94 15.68
N LEU A 210 -16.42 3.12 15.27
CA LEU A 210 -15.61 2.10 14.59
C LEU A 210 -15.42 0.88 15.50
N SER A 211 -15.61 -0.32 14.96
CA SER A 211 -15.22 -1.54 15.67
C SER A 211 -13.69 -1.68 15.68
N ILE A 212 -13.15 -2.48 16.61
CA ILE A 212 -11.72 -2.80 16.62
C ILE A 212 -11.28 -3.40 15.27
N LYS A 213 -12.17 -4.16 14.61
CA LYS A 213 -11.89 -4.72 13.29
C LYS A 213 -11.72 -3.61 12.24
N ASP A 214 -12.59 -2.60 12.25
CA ASP A 214 -12.51 -1.48 11.31
C ASP A 214 -11.21 -0.70 11.54
N VAL A 215 -10.86 -0.45 12.80
CA VAL A 215 -9.58 0.19 13.16
C VAL A 215 -8.40 -0.63 12.63
N ILE A 216 -8.42 -1.97 12.74
CA ILE A 216 -7.35 -2.82 12.19
C ILE A 216 -7.25 -2.68 10.66
N GLU A 217 -8.37 -2.67 9.94
CA GLU A 217 -8.35 -2.52 8.48
C GLU A 217 -7.79 -1.15 8.06
N GLU A 218 -8.16 -0.08 8.76
CA GLU A 218 -7.60 1.26 8.53
C GLU A 218 -6.09 1.26 8.79
N CYS A 219 -5.64 0.70 9.92
CA CYS A 219 -4.21 0.61 10.25
C CYS A 219 -3.43 -0.19 9.22
N LYS A 220 -3.99 -1.32 8.75
CA LYS A 220 -3.40 -2.15 7.70
C LYS A 220 -3.25 -1.38 6.40
N LEU A 221 -4.25 -0.58 6.03
CA LEU A 221 -4.19 0.29 4.86
C LEU A 221 -3.12 1.38 5.01
N PHE A 222 -3.00 2.02 6.17
CA PHE A 222 -1.96 3.02 6.44
C PHE A 222 -0.55 2.45 6.28
N TYR A 223 -0.28 1.29 6.87
CA TYR A 223 1.01 0.60 6.71
C TYR A 223 1.32 0.29 5.25
N PHE A 224 0.35 -0.27 4.52
CA PHE A 224 0.54 -0.71 3.13
C PHE A 224 0.76 0.48 2.19
N ALA A 225 -0.10 1.50 2.30
CA ALA A 225 -0.03 2.67 1.44
C ALA A 225 1.25 3.47 1.69
N GLY A 226 1.65 3.66 2.95
CA GLY A 226 2.83 4.43 3.29
C GLY A 226 4.13 3.75 2.86
N GLN A 227 4.25 2.43 3.05
CA GLN A 227 5.50 1.69 2.79
C GLN A 227 5.94 1.82 1.33
N GLU A 228 5.03 1.54 0.39
CA GLU A 228 5.38 1.44 -1.03
C GLU A 228 5.46 2.80 -1.71
N THR A 229 4.59 3.75 -1.34
CA THR A 229 4.50 5.04 -2.05
C THR A 229 5.61 6.00 -1.65
N ILE A 230 5.98 6.07 -0.36
CA ILE A 230 7.01 6.99 0.13
C ILE A 230 8.38 6.53 -0.37
N ALA A 231 8.68 5.22 -0.28
CA ALA A 231 9.94 4.68 -0.77
C ALA A 231 10.09 4.89 -2.28
N THR A 232 9.03 4.64 -3.06
CA THR A 232 9.03 4.86 -4.51
C THR A 232 9.24 6.34 -4.84
N LEU A 233 8.49 7.25 -4.21
CA LEU A 233 8.62 8.69 -4.46
C LEU A 233 10.05 9.20 -4.22
N LEU A 234 10.74 8.66 -3.21
CA LEU A 234 12.10 9.04 -2.86
C LEU A 234 13.16 8.55 -3.84
N VAL A 235 12.90 7.48 -4.62
CA VAL A 235 13.80 7.02 -5.69
C VAL A 235 13.70 7.92 -6.92
N TRP A 236 12.50 8.43 -7.23
CA TRP A 236 12.24 9.21 -8.44
C TRP A 236 12.46 10.72 -8.28
N LYS A 237 12.90 11.17 -7.11
CA LYS A 237 13.27 12.57 -6.84
C LYS A 237 14.78 12.74 -6.79
#